data_AF-A0A941FQS2-F1
#
_entry.id   AF-A0A941FQS2-F1
#
_cell.length_a   1.000
_cell.length_b   1.000
_cell.length_c   1.000
_cell.angle_alpha   90.00
_cell.angle_beta   90.00
_cell.angle_gamma   90.00
#
_symmetry.space_group_name_H-M   'P 1'
#
loop_
_entity.id
_entity.type
_entity.pdbx_description
1 polymer ?
#
loop_
_entity_poly.entity_id
_entity_poly.type
_entity_poly.pdbx_seq_one_letter_code
_entity_poly.pdbx_strand_id
1 'polypeptide(L)'
;MDIEFSLPVTFKETMVYPDEIKSVDKTLSMIEEGKEETTIYEAKEDEDLEAIANSHDMDLDQLLELNPGQDEDKGVKEGERLYVTQRTPM
;
A
#
# COMPACT_ATOMS: atom_id res chain seq x y z
N MET A 1 -30.11 22.50 11.43
CA MET A 1 -30.62 21.17 11.04
C MET A 1 -29.86 20.22 11.93
N ASP A 2 -30.52 19.71 12.97
CA ASP A 2 -29.88 18.88 13.99
C ASP A 2 -30.00 17.42 13.58
N ILE A 3 -28.87 16.71 13.56
CA ILE A 3 -28.82 15.28 13.25
C ILE A 3 -29.04 14.54 14.57
N GLU A 4 -30.17 13.85 14.69
CA GLU A 4 -30.50 13.03 15.86
C GLU A 4 -30.49 11.54 15.48
N PHE A 5 -29.95 10.70 16.36
CA PHE A 5 -29.96 9.25 16.18
C PHE A 5 -31.37 8.70 16.39
N SER A 6 -31.85 7.88 15.46
CA SER A 6 -33.19 7.30 15.51
C SER A 6 -33.35 6.16 16.52
N LEU A 7 -32.25 5.65 17.08
CA LEU A 7 -32.21 4.49 17.97
C LEU A 7 -31.35 4.77 19.22
N PRO A 8 -31.67 4.14 20.37
CA PRO A 8 -30.89 4.30 21.60
C PRO A 8 -29.48 3.73 21.42
N VAL A 9 -28.47 4.61 21.56
CA VAL A 9 -27.06 4.25 21.49
C VAL A 9 -26.63 3.70 22.85
N THR A 10 -26.06 2.48 22.87
CA THR A 10 -25.47 1.89 24.07
C THR A 10 -23.95 2.04 23.98
N PHE A 11 -23.35 2.74 24.94
CA PHE A 11 -21.90 2.90 25.02
C PHE A 11 -21.34 1.89 26.03
N LYS A 12 -20.23 1.23 25.67
CA LYS A 12 -19.46 0.37 26.55
C LYS A 12 -18.05 0.94 26.64
N GLU A 13 -17.67 1.42 27.81
CA GLU A 13 -16.29 1.87 28.06
C GLU A 13 -15.34 0.67 28.05
N THR A 14 -14.19 0.86 27.41
CA THR A 14 -13.10 -0.11 27.37
C THR A 14 -11.77 0.62 27.57
N MET A 15 -10.81 -0.07 28.18
CA MET A 15 -9.45 0.45 28.30
C MET A 15 -8.70 0.13 26.99
N VAL A 16 -8.04 1.14 26.44
CA VAL A 16 -7.15 1.04 25.28
C VAL A 16 -5.86 1.79 25.59
N TYR A 17 -4.75 1.37 25.01
CA TYR A 17 -3.50 2.10 25.20
C TYR A 17 -3.47 3.35 24.30
N PRO A 18 -2.88 4.48 24.76
CA PRO A 18 -2.86 5.72 23.98
C PRO A 18 -2.25 5.59 22.58
N ASP A 19 -1.28 4.67 22.38
CA ASP A 19 -0.62 4.36 21.11
C ASP A 19 -1.51 3.56 20.13
N GLU A 20 -2.58 2.93 20.63
CA GLU A 20 -3.63 2.31 19.82
C GLU A 20 -4.64 3.32 19.28
N ILE A 21 -4.68 4.54 19.83
CA ILE A 21 -5.56 5.62 19.36
C ILE A 21 -4.84 6.39 18.25
N LYS A 22 -5.34 6.28 17.01
CA LYS A 22 -4.84 7.07 15.88
C LYS A 22 -5.55 8.43 15.86
N SER A 23 -4.83 9.49 15.47
CA SER A 23 -5.44 10.80 15.24
C SER A 23 -6.37 10.76 14.03
N VAL A 24 -7.30 11.72 13.94
CA VAL A 24 -8.20 11.87 12.79
C VAL A 24 -7.40 11.98 11.50
N ASP A 25 -6.38 12.85 11.46
CA ASP A 25 -5.53 13.04 10.28
C ASP A 25 -4.84 11.74 9.86
N LYS A 26 -4.25 11.01 10.81
CA LYS A 26 -3.59 9.73 10.52
C LYS A 26 -4.57 8.67 10.02
N THR A 27 -5.78 8.68 10.56
CA THR A 27 -6.84 7.75 10.14
C THR A 27 -7.31 8.09 8.73
N LEU A 28 -7.42 9.39 8.40
CA LEU A 28 -7.80 9.84 7.06
C LEU A 28 -6.71 9.48 6.04
N SER A 29 -5.43 9.71 6.35
CA SER A 29 -4.31 9.30 5.49
C SER A 29 -4.30 7.78 5.25
N MET A 30 -4.59 6.95 6.26
CA MET A 30 -4.67 5.49 6.07
C MET A 30 -5.84 5.07 5.15
N ILE A 31 -6.94 5.83 5.16
CA ILE A 31 -8.07 5.59 4.24
C ILE A 31 -7.70 6.02 2.82
N GLU A 32 -7.02 7.16 2.68
CA GLU A 32 -6.60 7.72 1.39
C GLU A 32 -5.47 6.92 0.72
N GLU A 33 -4.44 6.55 1.48
CA GLU A 33 -3.26 5.80 1.01
C GLU A 33 -3.55 4.30 0.89
N GLY A 34 -4.50 3.79 1.67
CA GLY A 34 -4.82 2.37 1.72
C GLY A 34 -3.76 1.53 2.44
N LYS A 35 -3.87 0.21 2.28
CA LYS A 35 -2.93 -0.77 2.83
C LYS A 35 -1.88 -1.13 1.78
N GLU A 36 -0.60 -1.03 2.13
CA GLU A 36 0.50 -1.56 1.31
C GLU A 36 0.64 -3.07 1.53
N GLU A 37 0.67 -3.82 0.43
CA GLU A 37 0.90 -5.26 0.40
C GLU A 37 1.89 -5.63 -0.71
N THR A 38 2.74 -6.63 -0.48
CA THR A 38 3.62 -7.16 -1.53
C THR A 38 2.86 -8.17 -2.40
N THR A 39 2.89 -7.97 -3.71
CA THR A 39 2.26 -8.84 -4.71
C THR A 39 3.26 -9.24 -5.80
N ILE A 40 2.90 -10.21 -6.64
CA ILE A 40 3.69 -10.62 -7.80
C ILE A 40 3.13 -9.93 -9.05
N TYR A 41 3.97 -9.16 -9.73
CA TYR A 41 3.72 -8.58 -11.04
C TYR A 41 4.40 -9.40 -12.13
N GLU A 42 3.75 -9.52 -13.30
CA GLU A 42 4.30 -10.15 -14.50
C GLU A 42 4.64 -9.05 -15.50
N ALA A 43 5.94 -8.90 -15.79
CA ALA A 43 6.45 -7.84 -16.65
C ALA A 43 6.00 -8.02 -18.10
N LYS A 44 5.66 -6.90 -18.74
CA LYS A 44 5.27 -6.85 -20.15
C LYS A 44 6.48 -6.63 -21.04
N GLU A 45 6.28 -6.85 -22.33
CA GLU A 45 7.29 -6.55 -23.35
C GLU A 45 7.69 -5.07 -23.28
N ASP A 46 9.01 -4.82 -23.36
CA ASP A 46 9.64 -3.50 -23.36
C ASP A 46 9.44 -2.63 -22.09
N GLU A 47 9.06 -3.21 -20.95
CA GLU A 47 9.11 -2.50 -19.65
C GLU A 47 10.53 -2.54 -19.04
N ASP A 48 10.94 -1.46 -18.39
CA ASP A 48 12.15 -1.42 -17.56
C ASP A 48 11.78 -1.42 -16.06
N LEU A 49 12.76 -1.73 -15.21
CA LEU A 49 12.53 -1.82 -13.76
C LEU A 49 12.05 -0.49 -13.15
N GLU A 50 12.53 0.63 -13.67
CA GLU A 50 12.17 1.96 -13.17
C GLU A 50 10.70 2.30 -13.51
N ALA A 51 10.23 1.99 -14.71
CA ALA A 51 8.84 2.12 -15.11
C ALA A 51 7.92 1.23 -14.26
N ILE A 52 8.33 -0.02 -13.99
CA ILE A 52 7.57 -0.95 -13.14
C ILE A 52 7.50 -0.42 -11.71
N ALA A 53 8.62 0.00 -11.12
CA ALA A 53 8.64 0.57 -9.77
C ALA A 53 7.70 1.78 -9.66
N ASN A 54 7.83 2.74 -10.59
CA ASN A 54 7.00 3.94 -10.61
C ASN A 54 5.50 3.61 -10.77
N SER A 55 5.14 2.59 -11.55
CA SER A 55 3.74 2.17 -11.73
C SER A 55 3.11 1.60 -10.45
N HIS A 56 3.94 1.23 -9.47
CA HIS A 56 3.58 0.64 -8.20
C HIS A 56 3.85 1.58 -7.00
N ASP A 57 4.03 2.88 -7.25
CA ASP A 57 4.38 3.91 -6.26
C ASP A 57 5.66 3.56 -5.47
N MET A 58 6.62 2.92 -6.13
CA MET A 58 7.92 2.55 -5.56
C MET A 58 9.06 3.27 -6.29
N ASP A 59 10.16 3.48 -5.59
CA ASP A 59 11.44 3.77 -6.24
C ASP A 59 12.18 2.48 -6.63
N LEU A 60 13.23 2.64 -7.44
CA LEU A 60 14.02 1.52 -7.96
C LEU A 60 14.71 0.73 -6.85
N ASP A 61 15.24 1.41 -5.83
CA ASP A 61 15.91 0.77 -4.69
C ASP A 61 14.93 -0.14 -3.95
N GLN A 62 13.71 0.33 -3.69
CA GLN A 62 12.65 -0.45 -3.06
C GLN A 62 12.27 -1.69 -3.90
N LEU A 63 12.21 -1.55 -5.23
CA LEU A 63 11.94 -2.69 -6.12
C LEU A 63 13.07 -3.72 -6.05
N LEU A 64 14.33 -3.28 -6.03
CA LEU A 64 15.50 -4.16 -5.93
C LEU A 64 15.63 -4.84 -4.56
N GLU A 65 15.26 -4.16 -3.48
CA GLU A 65 15.18 -4.77 -2.14
C GLU A 65 14.21 -5.96 -2.10
N LEU A 66 13.06 -5.84 -2.79
CA LEU A 66 12.09 -6.93 -2.92
C LEU A 66 12.56 -8.04 -3.89
N ASN A 67 13.49 -7.72 -4.80
CA ASN A 67 13.95 -8.62 -5.85
C ASN A 67 15.49 -8.72 -5.89
N PRO A 68 16.15 -9.28 -4.86
CA PRO A 68 17.62 -9.24 -4.72
C PRO A 68 18.42 -9.99 -5.80
N GLY A 69 17.75 -10.67 -6.74
CA GLY A 69 18.38 -11.28 -7.92
C GLY A 69 18.37 -10.39 -9.17
N GLN A 70 17.66 -9.27 -9.12
CA GLN A 70 17.57 -8.26 -10.17
C GLN A 70 18.69 -7.23 -10.04
N ASP A 71 18.87 -6.47 -11.11
CA ASP A 71 19.95 -5.51 -11.28
C ASP A 71 19.50 -4.47 -12.32
N GLU A 72 19.87 -3.21 -12.12
CA GLU A 72 19.53 -2.09 -13.00
C GLU A 72 20.08 -2.27 -14.42
N ASP A 73 21.23 -2.95 -14.54
CA ASP A 73 21.89 -3.20 -15.83
C ASP A 73 21.20 -4.32 -16.63
N LYS A 74 20.25 -5.04 -16.03
CA LYS A 74 19.51 -6.13 -16.68
C LYS A 74 18.16 -5.62 -17.14
N GLY A 75 17.95 -5.64 -18.46
CA GLY A 75 16.61 -5.45 -19.01
C GLY A 75 15.64 -6.51 -18.48
N VAL A 76 14.39 -6.10 -18.25
CA VAL A 76 13.32 -7.01 -17.79
C VAL A 76 12.84 -7.84 -18.97
N LYS A 77 12.64 -9.13 -18.75
CA LYS A 77 12.09 -10.01 -19.80
C LYS A 77 10.57 -10.04 -19.71
N GLU A 78 9.91 -10.13 -20.85
CA GLU A 78 8.48 -10.42 -20.89
C GLU A 78 8.16 -11.72 -20.11
N GLY A 79 7.13 -11.67 -19.27
CA GLY A 79 6.73 -12.79 -18.41
C GLY A 79 7.57 -12.96 -17.14
N GLU A 80 8.53 -12.06 -16.91
CA GLU A 80 9.32 -12.06 -15.68
C GLU A 80 8.46 -11.68 -14.48
N ARG A 81 8.62 -12.43 -13.38
CA ARG A 81 7.83 -12.23 -12.17
C ARG A 81 8.63 -11.46 -11.14
N LEU A 82 8.12 -10.29 -10.78
CA LEU A 82 8.74 -9.37 -9.82
C LEU A 82 7.82 -9.19 -8.60
N TYR A 83 8.40 -9.11 -7.42
CA TYR A 83 7.69 -8.66 -6.23
C TYR A 83 7.57 -7.14 -6.25
N VAL A 84 6.36 -6.63 -6.13
CA VAL A 84 6.05 -5.18 -6.12
C VAL A 84 5.11 -4.85 -4.98
N THR A 85 5.05 -3.58 -4.61
CA THR A 85 4.07 -3.06 -3.65
C THR A 85 2.76 -2.74 -4.37
N GLN A 86 1.64 -3.07 -3.74
CA GLN A 86 0.30 -2.73 -4.18
C GLN A 86 -0.42 -2.06 -3.03
N ARG A 87 -1.02 -0.90 -3.30
CA ARG A 87 -1.93 -0.24 -2.37
C ARG A 87 -3.35 -0.71 -2.60
N THR A 88 -3.98 -1.22 -1.54
CA THR A 88 -5.40 -1.59 -1.55
C THR A 88 -6.18 -0.54 -0.77
N PRO A 89 -7.19 0.12 -1.35
CA PRO A 89 -8.05 1.05 -0.62
C PRO A 89 -8.64 0.39 0.63
N MET A 90 -8.65 1.11 1.75
CA MET A 90 -9.22 0.67 3.04
C MET A 90 -10.72 0.91 3.13
#